data_AF-A0A4Q2UYH5-F1
#
_entry.id   AF-A0A4Q2UYH5-F1
#
_cell.length_a   1.000
_cell.length_b   1.000
_cell.length_c   1.000
_cell.angle_alpha   90.00
_cell.angle_beta   90.00
_cell.angle_gamma   90.00
#
_symmetry.space_group_name_H-M   'P 1'
#
loop_
_entity.id
_entity.type
_entity.pdbx_description
1 polymer ?
#
loop_
_entity_poly.entity_id
_entity_poly.type
_entity_poly.pdbx_seq_one_letter_code
_entity_poly.pdbx_strand_id
1 'polypeptide(L)'
;MLSYKSFSATMTRYGHTLWLSLCSRGNDADLLVSDRMQSILDCVPTPDFQQPTLLVLIGNVSKTIALRELFGVKRAGRFNLRRSPTEVHFHVDPTTVFGDNPLFIADGDLCDQPAVKTFAAKAQDMTRRLIKRPSEEFGFSGPTGSIYAQLLAPFANVFCFFCEDLGGFKRVSRHLAAWLEHDYPSTLPVGTRPRVVVVTEKSSVGAESEREARTDLLTLIGKSTTRNILEHISSIEVIALFPDGSLSIEARYRPLKERLINSSDLAREQRRETQLLFSATHLTALLERACEHFCDTLGEPFDFIKSSRAHNPVAIDLEDHLSSFLAHIKSPTELTTFAAPITASSFFLDNYPPDSHCKFASYPLFNFNL
;
A
#
# COMPACT_ATOMS: atom_id res chain seq x y z
N MET A 1 -14.03 2.10 26.58
CA MET A 1 -12.94 2.79 27.32
C MET A 1 -11.87 1.84 27.87
N LEU A 2 -12.24 0.70 28.47
CA LEU A 2 -11.29 -0.34 28.93
C LEU A 2 -10.45 -0.93 27.77
N SER A 3 -11.07 -1.19 26.62
CA SER A 3 -10.38 -1.69 25.40
C SER A 3 -9.29 -0.72 24.87
N TYR A 4 -9.56 0.59 24.88
CA TYR A 4 -8.61 1.61 24.40
C TYR A 4 -7.37 1.76 25.30
N LYS A 5 -7.55 1.67 26.63
CA LYS A 5 -6.42 1.67 27.58
C LYS A 5 -5.57 0.41 27.46
N SER A 6 -6.20 -0.75 27.24
CA SER A 6 -5.48 -2.01 26.97
C SER A 6 -4.72 -1.95 25.64
N PHE A 7 -5.33 -1.43 24.58
CA PHE A 7 -4.69 -1.25 23.27
C PHE A 7 -3.49 -0.29 23.33
N SER A 8 -3.63 0.85 24.02
CA SER A 8 -2.52 1.78 24.24
C SER A 8 -1.38 1.15 25.07
N ALA A 9 -1.69 0.20 25.96
CA ALA A 9 -0.71 -0.56 26.74
C ALA A 9 -0.02 -1.68 25.92
N THR A 10 -0.74 -2.31 24.98
CA THR A 10 -0.17 -3.31 24.05
C THR A 10 0.70 -2.63 22.99
N MET A 11 0.27 -1.50 22.41
CA MET A 11 1.10 -0.74 21.47
C MET A 11 2.36 -0.12 22.10
N THR A 12 2.35 0.13 23.42
CA THR A 12 3.57 0.57 24.14
C THR A 12 4.57 -0.57 24.38
N ARG A 13 4.16 -1.85 24.25
CA ARG A 13 5.11 -2.99 24.20
C ARG A 13 5.90 -3.04 22.89
N TYR A 14 5.35 -2.54 21.79
CA TYR A 14 5.99 -2.47 20.46
C TYR A 14 6.38 -1.03 20.11
N GLY A 15 7.29 -0.46 20.91
CA GLY A 15 7.66 0.96 20.86
C GLY A 15 8.35 1.43 19.56
N HIS A 16 8.76 0.52 18.67
CA HIS A 16 9.30 0.88 17.35
C HIS A 16 8.18 0.96 16.31
N THR A 17 8.19 2.04 15.53
CA THR A 17 7.29 2.21 14.38
C THR A 17 8.00 2.02 13.06
N LEU A 18 9.32 1.78 13.08
CA LEU A 18 10.12 1.51 11.89
C LEU A 18 9.64 0.20 11.28
N TRP A 19 9.35 0.22 9.98
CA TRP A 19 8.98 -0.98 9.24
C TRP A 19 10.07 -1.36 8.24
N LEU A 20 10.39 -0.46 7.32
CA LEU A 20 11.40 -0.64 6.28
C LEU A 20 12.54 0.36 6.44
N SER A 21 13.75 -0.06 6.11
CA SER A 21 14.88 0.86 5.94
C SER A 21 15.76 0.42 4.77
N LEU A 22 16.18 1.36 3.93
CA LEU A 22 17.22 1.12 2.94
C LEU A 22 18.60 1.36 3.54
N CYS A 23 19.53 0.45 3.25
CA CYS A 23 20.94 0.57 3.58
C CYS A 23 21.76 0.39 2.31
N SER A 24 22.71 1.27 2.02
CA SER A 24 23.71 1.03 0.97
C SER A 24 24.99 0.48 1.57
N ARG A 25 25.62 -0.46 0.85
CA ARG A 25 26.93 -1.02 1.19
C ARG A 25 27.77 -1.16 -0.08
N GLY A 26 28.61 -0.17 -0.33
CA GLY A 26 29.38 -0.13 -1.59
C GLY A 26 28.43 0.00 -2.78
N ASN A 27 28.46 -0.97 -3.70
CA ASN A 27 27.56 -1.03 -4.86
C ASN A 27 26.24 -1.76 -4.57
N ASP A 28 26.12 -2.42 -3.42
CA ASP A 28 24.92 -3.16 -3.05
C ASP A 28 23.95 -2.28 -2.27
N ALA A 29 22.66 -2.56 -2.41
CA ALA A 29 21.60 -2.00 -1.59
C ALA A 29 20.85 -3.12 -0.88
N ASP A 30 20.52 -2.90 0.38
CA ASP A 30 19.74 -3.84 1.19
C ASP A 30 18.44 -3.16 1.66
N LEU A 31 17.37 -3.95 1.65
CA LEU A 31 16.14 -3.65 2.36
C LEU A 31 16.17 -4.33 3.73
N LEU A 32 16.10 -3.53 4.79
CA LEU A 32 15.88 -4.01 6.14
C LEU A 32 14.38 -4.02 6.40
N VAL A 33 13.85 -5.18 6.81
CA VAL A 33 12.43 -5.40 7.11
C VAL A 33 12.28 -5.83 8.57
N SER A 34 11.50 -5.10 9.35
CA SER A 34 11.18 -5.47 10.74
C SER A 34 9.89 -6.29 10.84
N ASP A 35 9.63 -6.83 12.03
CA ASP A 35 8.40 -7.52 12.45
C ASP A 35 7.20 -6.58 12.68
N ARG A 36 7.30 -5.31 12.29
CA ARG A 36 6.32 -4.27 12.62
C ARG A 36 4.92 -4.57 12.09
N MET A 37 4.83 -5.19 10.92
CA MET A 37 3.53 -5.56 10.32
C MET A 37 2.82 -6.61 11.17
N GLN A 38 3.52 -7.68 11.56
CA GLN A 38 3.00 -8.70 12.47
C GLN A 38 2.59 -8.08 13.82
N SER A 39 3.42 -7.19 14.37
CA SER A 39 3.11 -6.48 15.62
C SER A 39 1.80 -5.68 15.55
N ILE A 40 1.46 -5.12 14.39
CA ILE A 40 0.19 -4.41 14.18
C ILE A 40 -0.96 -5.39 13.99
N LEU A 41 -0.74 -6.47 13.24
CA LEU A 41 -1.73 -7.52 13.05
C LEU A 41 -2.18 -8.12 14.39
N ASP A 42 -1.23 -8.36 15.31
CA ASP A 42 -1.49 -8.84 16.68
C ASP A 42 -2.35 -7.87 17.51
N CYS A 43 -2.41 -6.60 17.11
CA CYS A 43 -3.22 -5.56 17.76
C CYS A 43 -4.62 -5.41 17.13
N VAL A 44 -4.87 -6.02 15.96
CA VAL A 44 -6.16 -5.98 15.27
C VAL A 44 -7.09 -7.05 15.88
N PRO A 45 -8.29 -6.70 16.38
CA PRO A 45 -9.14 -7.64 17.12
C PRO A 45 -9.61 -8.87 16.35
N THR A 46 -9.96 -8.69 15.07
CA THR A 46 -10.53 -9.72 14.20
C THR A 46 -9.89 -9.62 12.82
N PRO A 47 -8.59 -9.97 12.69
CA PRO A 47 -7.79 -9.64 11.51
C PRO A 47 -8.26 -10.32 10.22
N ASP A 48 -8.95 -11.46 10.33
CA ASP A 48 -9.51 -12.18 9.19
C ASP A 48 -10.79 -11.53 8.62
N PHE A 49 -11.46 -10.70 9.42
CA PHE A 49 -12.73 -10.06 9.05
C PHE A 49 -12.59 -8.57 8.73
N GLN A 50 -11.64 -7.91 9.40
CA GLN A 50 -11.38 -6.49 9.20
C GLN A 50 -10.62 -6.26 7.90
N GLN A 51 -11.08 -5.27 7.13
CA GLN A 51 -10.57 -4.93 5.80
C GLN A 51 -9.86 -3.57 5.86
N PRO A 52 -8.56 -3.53 6.18
CA PRO A 52 -7.84 -2.27 6.35
C PRO A 52 -7.75 -1.44 5.07
N THR A 53 -7.66 -0.12 5.27
CA THR A 53 -7.26 0.85 4.24
C THR A 53 -5.82 1.27 4.51
N LEU A 54 -4.98 1.32 3.47
CA LEU A 54 -3.61 1.85 3.56
C LEU A 54 -3.53 3.30 3.02
N LEU A 55 -3.17 4.24 3.91
CA LEU A 55 -2.70 5.58 3.55
C LEU A 55 -1.17 5.60 3.54
N VAL A 56 -0.58 6.26 2.55
CA VAL A 56 0.86 6.48 2.49
C VAL A 56 1.15 7.98 2.51
N LEU A 57 1.76 8.47 3.59
CA LEU A 57 2.07 9.89 3.77
C LEU A 57 3.56 10.15 3.48
N ILE A 58 3.85 11.06 2.56
CA ILE A 58 5.21 11.33 2.07
C ILE A 58 5.57 12.80 2.31
N GLY A 59 6.67 13.02 3.03
CA GLY A 59 7.15 14.32 3.45
C GLY A 59 7.91 14.25 4.77
N ASN A 60 8.16 15.40 5.38
CA ASN A 60 9.04 15.54 6.53
C ASN A 60 8.34 16.27 7.68
N VAL A 61 8.42 17.59 7.73
CA VAL A 61 8.00 18.39 8.89
C VAL A 61 6.47 18.54 8.90
N SER A 62 5.88 19.08 7.84
CA SER A 62 4.43 19.27 7.74
C SER A 62 3.69 17.93 7.81
N LYS A 63 4.22 16.90 7.15
CA LYS A 63 3.72 15.51 7.29
C LYS A 63 3.73 15.04 8.74
N THR A 64 4.83 15.25 9.47
CA THR A 64 4.96 14.82 10.87
C THR A 64 3.92 15.50 11.76
N ILE A 65 3.65 16.78 11.52
CA ILE A 65 2.61 17.53 12.23
C ILE A 65 1.24 16.95 11.91
N ALA A 66 0.92 16.77 10.62
CA ALA A 66 -0.34 16.18 10.17
C ALA A 66 -0.58 14.80 10.78
N LEU A 67 0.43 13.91 10.76
CA LEU A 67 0.32 12.55 11.29
C LEU A 67 -0.07 12.55 12.78
N ARG A 68 0.51 13.48 13.56
CA ARG A 68 0.23 13.60 15.01
C ARG A 68 -1.20 14.10 15.26
N GLU A 69 -1.57 15.17 14.57
CA GLU A 69 -2.82 15.89 14.82
C GLU A 69 -4.03 15.16 14.24
N LEU A 70 -3.86 14.49 13.08
CA LEU A 70 -4.97 13.82 12.41
C LEU A 70 -5.22 12.41 12.91
N PHE A 71 -4.17 11.66 13.25
CA PHE A 71 -4.27 10.23 13.53
C PHE A 71 -3.82 9.86 14.95
N GLY A 72 -3.50 10.85 15.79
CA GLY A 72 -3.14 10.63 17.19
C GLY A 72 -1.88 9.77 17.38
N VAL A 73 -1.07 9.63 16.34
CA VAL A 73 0.17 8.83 16.35
C VAL A 73 1.23 9.57 17.16
N LYS A 74 1.31 9.24 18.46
CA LYS A 74 2.29 9.80 19.39
C LYS A 74 3.63 9.10 19.23
N ARG A 75 4.70 9.86 19.04
CA ARG A 75 6.08 9.31 19.01
C ARG A 75 6.59 9.08 20.43
N ALA A 76 7.18 7.92 20.69
CA ALA A 76 8.02 7.72 21.87
C ALA A 76 9.40 8.36 21.62
N GLY A 77 9.78 9.37 22.40
CA GLY A 77 11.15 9.93 22.42
C GLY A 77 11.29 11.39 21.97
N ARG A 78 12.47 11.97 22.28
CA ARG A 78 12.86 13.34 21.92
C ARG A 78 12.85 13.52 20.39
N PHE A 79 12.26 14.62 19.94
CA PHE A 79 12.05 15.00 18.54
C PHE A 79 13.33 14.94 17.69
N ASN A 80 13.56 13.83 16.98
CA ASN A 80 14.30 13.87 15.72
C ASN A 80 13.29 14.21 14.63
N LEU A 81 13.11 15.51 14.38
CA LEU A 81 12.24 16.03 13.31
C LEU A 81 12.69 15.52 11.92
N ARG A 82 13.99 15.28 11.74
CA ARG A 82 14.55 14.64 10.55
C ARG A 82 14.59 13.12 10.72
N ARG A 83 13.58 12.42 10.20
CA ARG A 83 13.67 10.97 9.91
C ARG A 83 14.63 10.75 8.75
N SER A 84 15.27 9.58 8.71
CA SER A 84 16.10 9.25 7.54
C SER A 84 15.19 9.15 6.32
N PRO A 85 15.58 9.71 5.16
CA PRO A 85 14.82 9.51 3.92
C PRO A 85 14.76 8.06 3.45
N THR A 86 15.55 7.18 4.08
CA THR A 86 15.60 5.76 3.76
C THR A 86 14.64 4.93 4.61
N GLU A 87 13.96 5.53 5.60
CA GLU A 87 13.09 4.82 6.54
C GLU A 87 11.61 4.99 6.17
N VAL A 88 10.87 3.88 6.21
CA VAL A 88 9.40 3.86 6.17
C VAL A 88 8.91 3.34 7.51
N HIS A 89 7.99 4.09 8.11
CA HIS A 89 7.32 3.72 9.35
C HIS A 89 5.90 3.26 9.07
N PHE A 90 5.39 2.37 9.92
CA PHE A 90 4.04 1.83 9.77
C PHE A 90 3.26 1.94 11.08
N HIS A 91 2.04 2.45 10.95
CA HIS A 91 1.17 2.87 12.04
C HIS A 91 -0.25 2.34 11.81
N VAL A 92 -1.01 2.25 12.89
CA VAL A 92 -2.45 2.03 12.88
C VAL A 92 -3.10 3.20 13.59
N ASP A 93 -4.17 3.75 13.02
CA ASP A 93 -4.96 4.78 13.71
C ASP A 93 -5.71 4.11 14.88
N PRO A 94 -5.40 4.47 16.14
CA PRO A 94 -6.01 3.87 17.31
C PRO A 94 -7.52 4.14 17.40
N THR A 95 -8.04 5.12 16.66
CA THR A 95 -9.47 5.45 16.64
C THR A 95 -10.28 4.56 15.72
N THR A 96 -9.63 3.89 14.75
CA THR A 96 -10.31 3.03 13.75
C THR A 96 -10.03 1.55 13.93
N VAL A 97 -9.03 1.17 14.74
CA VAL A 97 -8.56 -0.22 14.90
C VAL A 97 -9.63 -1.24 15.33
N PHE A 98 -10.68 -0.77 16.02
CA PHE A 98 -11.79 -1.61 16.48
C PHE A 98 -12.98 -1.68 15.51
N GLY A 99 -12.96 -0.90 14.42
CA GLY A 99 -13.99 -0.92 13.39
C GLY A 99 -13.66 -1.92 12.27
N ASP A 100 -14.63 -2.15 11.39
CA ASP A 100 -14.48 -3.10 10.26
C ASP A 100 -13.36 -2.71 9.29
N ASN A 101 -13.03 -1.41 9.21
CA ASN A 101 -12.06 -0.86 8.27
C ASN A 101 -10.96 -0.10 9.03
N PRO A 102 -10.01 -0.80 9.66
CA PRO A 102 -8.91 -0.15 10.38
C PRO A 102 -8.03 0.63 9.40
N LEU A 103 -7.62 1.84 9.80
CA LEU A 103 -6.78 2.70 8.99
C LEU A 103 -5.30 2.42 9.28
N PHE A 104 -4.62 1.83 8.31
CA PHE A 104 -3.18 1.65 8.31
C PHE A 104 -2.51 2.83 7.63
N ILE A 105 -1.38 3.26 8.20
CA ILE A 105 -0.67 4.45 7.73
C ILE A 105 0.80 4.11 7.62
N ALA A 106 1.31 4.10 6.39
CA ALA A 106 2.74 4.13 6.13
C ALA A 106 3.20 5.59 6.00
N ASP A 107 4.35 5.93 6.56
CA ASP A 107 4.92 7.27 6.40
C ASP A 107 6.43 7.25 6.19
N GLY A 108 6.91 8.15 5.33
CA GLY A 108 8.34 8.35 5.09
C GLY A 108 8.60 9.61 4.28
N ASP A 109 9.80 9.74 3.72
CA ASP A 109 10.26 10.95 3.00
C ASP A 109 10.82 10.57 1.61
N LEU A 110 10.93 11.54 0.71
CA LEU A 110 11.57 11.42 -0.60
C LEU A 110 12.74 12.42 -0.69
N CYS A 111 13.95 11.90 -0.61
CA CYS A 111 15.17 12.70 -0.78
C CYS A 111 15.89 12.33 -2.08
N ASP A 112 16.31 13.34 -2.84
CA ASP A 112 17.08 13.18 -4.09
C ASP A 112 18.51 12.74 -3.80
N GLN A 113 18.96 12.92 -2.54
CA GLN A 113 20.28 12.49 -2.11
C GLN A 113 20.16 11.26 -1.22
N PRO A 114 20.83 10.14 -1.57
CA PRO A 114 20.94 9.00 -0.68
C PRO A 114 21.73 9.47 0.53
N ALA A 115 21.06 9.68 1.66
CA ALA A 115 21.74 9.87 2.93
C ALA A 115 22.41 8.53 3.27
N VAL A 116 23.64 8.34 2.81
CA VAL A 116 24.49 7.21 3.18
C VAL A 116 24.76 7.34 4.68
N LYS A 117 23.96 6.66 5.49
CA LYS A 117 24.24 6.46 6.90
C LYS A 117 24.17 4.98 7.20
N THR A 118 25.32 4.42 7.56
CA THR A 118 25.48 3.07 8.07
C THR A 118 24.82 3.00 9.45
N PHE A 119 23.55 2.62 9.52
CA PHE A 119 22.87 2.40 10.80
C PHE A 119 23.12 0.96 11.29
N ALA A 120 24.23 0.78 12.01
CA ALA A 120 24.60 -0.51 12.59
C ALA A 120 23.81 -0.86 13.87
N ALA A 121 23.23 0.13 14.57
CA ALA A 121 22.70 -0.08 15.93
C ALA A 121 21.23 -0.50 16.03
N LYS A 122 20.41 -0.30 14.99
CA LYS A 122 18.99 -0.73 14.95
C LYS A 122 18.72 -1.95 14.07
N ALA A 123 19.73 -2.42 13.33
CA ALA A 123 19.59 -3.51 12.37
C ALA A 123 19.61 -4.91 13.00
N GLN A 124 19.88 -5.04 14.30
CA GLN A 124 20.00 -6.36 14.95
C GLN A 124 18.68 -7.15 14.99
N ASP A 125 17.54 -6.45 15.04
CA ASP A 125 16.20 -7.07 15.08
C ASP A 125 15.47 -7.00 13.72
N MET A 126 16.17 -6.63 12.64
CA MET A 126 15.58 -6.52 11.31
C MET A 126 16.11 -7.61 10.39
N THR A 127 15.22 -8.21 9.60
CA THR A 127 15.58 -9.11 8.52
C THR A 127 16.22 -8.31 7.39
N ARG A 128 17.47 -8.62 7.05
CA ARG A 128 18.18 -8.00 5.94
C ARG A 128 17.92 -8.79 4.66
N ARG A 129 17.51 -8.10 3.60
CA ARG A 129 17.30 -8.66 2.27
C ARG A 129 18.15 -7.88 1.27
N LEU A 130 18.97 -8.60 0.53
CA LEU A 130 19.79 -8.02 -0.54
C LEU A 130 18.88 -7.66 -1.72
N ILE A 131 18.96 -6.42 -2.20
CA ILE A 131 18.28 -6.01 -3.42
C ILE A 131 19.17 -6.42 -4.60
N LYS A 132 18.66 -7.31 -5.45
CA LYS A 132 19.37 -7.75 -6.65
C LYS A 132 19.32 -6.61 -7.68
N ARG A 133 20.47 -6.34 -8.32
CA ARG A 133 20.64 -5.36 -9.43
C ARG A 133 20.20 -3.91 -9.13
N PRO A 134 20.66 -3.30 -8.02
CA PRO A 134 20.20 -1.98 -7.61
C PRO A 134 20.56 -0.84 -8.60
N SER A 135 21.73 -0.88 -9.24
CA SER A 135 22.25 0.29 -9.97
C SER A 135 21.59 0.57 -11.32
N GLU A 136 20.97 -0.42 -11.96
CA GLU A 136 20.41 -0.29 -13.32
C GLU A 136 18.90 -0.03 -13.31
N GLU A 137 18.19 -0.40 -12.23
CA GLU A 137 16.74 -0.56 -12.26
C GLU A 137 15.96 0.43 -11.37
N PHE A 138 16.61 1.31 -10.57
CA PHE A 138 15.89 2.27 -9.69
C PHE A 138 15.40 3.57 -10.37
N GLY A 139 15.86 3.86 -11.59
CA GLY A 139 15.47 5.06 -12.34
C GLY A 139 15.71 6.39 -11.61
N PHE A 140 15.02 7.45 -12.03
CA PHE A 140 15.06 8.78 -11.39
C PHE A 140 14.45 8.77 -9.97
N SER A 141 13.54 7.83 -9.71
CA SER A 141 12.89 7.71 -8.41
C SER A 141 13.89 7.35 -7.30
N GLY A 142 15.00 6.71 -7.68
CA GLY A 142 16.02 6.20 -6.76
C GLY A 142 15.47 5.11 -5.84
N PRO A 143 16.34 4.51 -5.01
CA PRO A 143 15.97 3.39 -4.14
C PRO A 143 14.76 3.67 -3.25
N THR A 144 14.71 4.86 -2.66
CA THR A 144 13.60 5.30 -1.80
C THR A 144 12.31 5.48 -2.58
N GLY A 145 12.37 6.07 -3.79
CA GLY A 145 11.19 6.27 -4.63
C GLY A 145 10.57 4.96 -5.07
N SER A 146 11.38 3.95 -5.38
CA SER A 146 10.92 2.63 -5.79
C SER A 146 10.19 1.87 -4.68
N ILE A 147 10.49 2.09 -3.39
CA ILE A 147 9.66 1.54 -2.31
C ILE A 147 8.21 2.03 -2.43
N TYR A 148 8.00 3.32 -2.67
CA TYR A 148 6.65 3.84 -2.81
C TYR A 148 6.02 3.42 -4.14
N ALA A 149 6.78 3.51 -5.23
CA ALA A 149 6.27 3.28 -6.58
C ALA A 149 6.00 1.80 -6.89
N GLN A 150 6.85 0.88 -6.43
CA GLN A 150 6.79 -0.54 -6.80
C GLN A 150 6.32 -1.42 -5.64
N LEU A 151 6.74 -1.15 -4.39
CA LEU A 151 6.37 -1.97 -3.24
C LEU A 151 5.02 -1.55 -2.63
N LEU A 152 4.80 -0.25 -2.36
CA LEU A 152 3.60 0.22 -1.66
C LEU A 152 2.42 0.56 -2.58
N ALA A 153 2.68 1.00 -3.81
CA ALA A 153 1.62 1.39 -4.74
C ALA A 153 0.57 0.31 -5.02
N PRO A 154 0.90 -1.00 -5.12
CA PRO A 154 -0.10 -2.05 -5.28
C PRO A 154 -1.15 -2.10 -4.17
N PHE A 155 -0.76 -1.68 -2.96
CA PHE A 155 -1.56 -1.82 -1.74
C PHE A 155 -2.21 -0.50 -1.30
N ALA A 156 -1.63 0.64 -1.65
CA ALA A 156 -2.10 1.94 -1.22
C ALA A 156 -3.51 2.23 -1.76
N ASN A 157 -4.36 2.75 -0.88
CA ASN A 157 -5.61 3.40 -1.29
C ASN A 157 -5.36 4.86 -1.65
N VAL A 158 -4.52 5.54 -0.86
CA VAL A 158 -4.19 6.95 -1.05
C VAL A 158 -2.71 7.20 -0.78
N PHE A 159 -2.05 7.93 -1.67
CA PHE A 159 -0.79 8.62 -1.40
C PHE A 159 -1.05 10.09 -1.09
N CYS A 160 -0.43 10.60 -0.04
CA CYS A 160 -0.50 12.01 0.34
C CYS A 160 0.91 12.62 0.35
N PHE A 161 1.17 13.54 -0.56
CA PHE A 161 2.45 14.24 -0.68
C PHE A 161 2.37 15.62 -0.04
N PHE A 162 3.27 15.91 0.89
CA PHE A 162 3.42 17.24 1.47
C PHE A 162 4.37 18.05 0.61
N CYS A 163 3.81 18.90 -0.25
CA CYS A 163 4.53 19.56 -1.34
C CYS A 163 5.74 20.36 -0.86
N GLU A 164 5.57 21.17 0.19
CA GLU A 164 6.63 22.02 0.72
C GLU A 164 7.74 21.24 1.42
N ASP A 165 7.40 20.12 2.07
CA ASP A 165 8.41 19.21 2.64
C ASP A 165 9.34 18.63 1.55
N LEU A 166 8.81 18.47 0.34
CA LEU A 166 9.52 17.86 -0.78
C LEU A 166 10.21 18.89 -1.68
N GLY A 167 10.07 20.19 -1.42
CA GLY A 167 10.67 21.24 -2.26
C GLY A 167 9.75 21.76 -3.38
N GLY A 168 8.44 21.63 -3.22
CA GLY A 168 7.42 22.23 -4.07
C GLY A 168 6.98 21.37 -5.26
N PHE A 169 6.01 21.89 -6.04
CA PHE A 169 5.35 21.13 -7.11
C PHE A 169 6.32 20.58 -8.15
N LYS A 170 7.38 21.32 -8.48
CA LYS A 170 8.41 20.87 -9.44
C LYS A 170 9.12 19.58 -9.00
N ARG A 171 9.24 19.34 -7.69
CA ARG A 171 9.91 18.14 -7.16
C ARG A 171 8.92 17.00 -7.02
N VAL A 172 7.72 17.28 -6.50
CA VAL A 172 6.60 16.31 -6.49
C VAL A 172 6.30 15.79 -7.90
N SER A 173 6.23 16.67 -8.90
CA SER A 173 5.96 16.29 -10.29
C SER A 173 7.03 15.37 -10.87
N ARG A 174 8.30 15.59 -10.53
CA ARG A 174 9.42 14.73 -10.96
C ARG A 174 9.35 13.35 -10.33
N HIS A 175 9.03 13.26 -9.03
CA HIS A 175 8.84 11.96 -8.38
C HIS A 175 7.64 11.19 -8.95
N LEU A 176 6.50 11.86 -9.16
CA LEU A 176 5.33 11.24 -9.79
C LEU A 176 5.61 10.82 -11.24
N ALA A 177 6.37 11.61 -11.99
CA ALA A 177 6.79 11.24 -13.34
C ALA A 177 7.73 10.01 -13.34
N ALA A 178 8.63 9.93 -12.35
CA ALA A 178 9.55 8.79 -12.22
C ALA A 178 8.85 7.48 -11.86
N TRP A 179 7.66 7.53 -11.24
CA TRP A 179 6.83 6.33 -11.05
C TRP A 179 6.41 5.69 -12.38
N LEU A 180 6.38 6.48 -13.46
CA LEU A 180 6.01 6.02 -14.80
C LEU A 180 7.20 5.46 -15.59
N GLU A 181 8.43 5.53 -15.07
CA GLU A 181 9.60 4.94 -15.72
C GLU A 181 9.54 3.41 -15.69
N HIS A 182 8.89 2.85 -14.67
CA HIS A 182 8.63 1.42 -14.57
C HIS A 182 7.29 1.05 -15.20
N ASP A 183 7.15 -0.22 -15.57
CA ASP A 183 5.86 -0.79 -15.88
C ASP A 183 4.93 -0.74 -14.67
N TYR A 184 3.69 -1.18 -14.85
CA TYR A 184 2.68 -1.12 -13.80
C TYR A 184 3.19 -1.75 -12.49
N PRO A 185 2.85 -1.18 -11.33
CA PRO A 185 3.38 -1.68 -10.06
C PRO A 185 2.80 -3.07 -9.70
N SER A 186 1.71 -3.48 -10.34
CA SER A 186 1.07 -4.78 -10.10
C SER A 186 0.27 -5.26 -11.29
N THR A 187 -0.07 -6.55 -11.28
CA THR A 187 -0.98 -7.19 -12.25
C THR A 187 -2.47 -6.91 -11.97
N LEU A 188 -2.80 -6.15 -10.91
CA LEU A 188 -4.19 -5.87 -10.55
C LEU A 188 -4.90 -4.92 -11.54
N PRO A 189 -6.24 -5.00 -11.63
CA PRO A 189 -7.04 -4.13 -12.48
C PRO A 189 -6.91 -2.63 -12.15
N VAL A 190 -7.27 -1.79 -13.11
CA VAL A 190 -7.28 -0.32 -12.97
C VAL A 190 -8.04 0.18 -11.74
N GLY A 191 -9.10 -0.53 -11.32
CA GLY A 191 -9.90 -0.20 -10.14
C GLY A 191 -9.15 -0.27 -8.80
N THR A 192 -7.92 -0.79 -8.77
CA THR A 192 -7.10 -0.82 -7.54
C THR A 192 -6.05 0.27 -7.47
N ARG A 193 -5.96 1.13 -8.51
CA ARG A 193 -4.95 2.18 -8.55
C ARG A 193 -5.17 3.20 -7.41
N PRO A 194 -4.10 3.62 -6.73
CA PRO A 194 -4.20 4.56 -5.62
C PRO A 194 -4.70 5.93 -6.08
N ARG A 195 -5.34 6.67 -5.18
CA ARG A 195 -5.60 8.10 -5.34
C ARG A 195 -4.39 8.89 -4.85
N VAL A 196 -4.11 10.05 -5.45
CA VAL A 196 -3.03 10.93 -5.03
C VAL A 196 -3.61 12.24 -4.50
N VAL A 197 -3.16 12.63 -3.33
CA VAL A 197 -3.43 13.92 -2.69
C VAL A 197 -2.11 14.67 -2.57
N VAL A 198 -2.07 15.91 -3.04
CA VAL A 198 -0.90 16.79 -2.88
C VAL A 198 -1.29 17.98 -2.04
N VAL A 199 -0.63 18.12 -0.89
CA VAL A 199 -0.91 19.15 0.09
C VAL A 199 0.05 20.32 -0.11
N THR A 200 -0.46 21.55 -0.21
CA THR A 200 0.34 22.76 -0.39
C THR A 200 -0.02 23.82 0.64
N GLU A 201 0.96 24.61 1.06
CA GLU A 201 0.77 25.75 1.96
C GLU A 201 0.90 27.09 1.22
N LYS A 202 1.30 27.07 -0.06
CA LYS A 202 1.59 28.27 -0.86
C LYS A 202 0.41 28.74 -1.72
N SER A 203 -0.57 27.87 -1.95
CA SER A 203 -1.78 28.21 -2.72
C SER A 203 -2.83 28.83 -1.80
N SER A 204 -3.71 29.67 -2.35
CA SER A 204 -4.83 30.17 -1.58
C SER A 204 -5.84 29.05 -1.32
N VAL A 205 -6.50 29.10 -0.17
CA VAL A 205 -7.52 28.11 0.18
C VAL A 205 -8.77 28.37 -0.65
N GLY A 206 -9.28 27.34 -1.33
CA GLY A 206 -10.51 27.41 -2.10
C GLY A 206 -10.48 26.51 -3.33
N ALA A 207 -11.67 26.03 -3.73
CA ALA A 207 -11.81 25.04 -4.80
C ALA A 207 -11.25 25.50 -6.17
N GLU A 208 -11.30 26.80 -6.45
CA GLU A 208 -10.77 27.38 -7.69
C GLU A 208 -9.24 27.35 -7.70
N SER A 209 -8.59 27.85 -6.63
CA SER A 209 -7.12 27.83 -6.53
C SER A 209 -6.56 26.42 -6.43
N GLU A 210 -7.25 25.50 -5.73
CA GLU A 210 -6.88 24.07 -5.72
C GLU A 210 -6.94 23.46 -7.13
N ARG A 211 -7.92 23.85 -7.96
CA ARG A 211 -8.07 23.38 -9.34
C ARG A 211 -6.98 23.96 -10.25
N GLU A 212 -6.63 25.23 -10.07
CA GLU A 212 -5.51 25.86 -10.76
C GLU A 212 -4.19 25.17 -10.41
N ALA A 213 -3.90 25.01 -9.11
CA ALA A 213 -2.69 24.33 -8.62
C ALA A 213 -2.60 22.87 -9.09
N ARG A 214 -3.74 22.17 -9.18
CA ARG A 214 -3.82 20.83 -9.80
C ARG A 214 -3.44 20.86 -11.28
N THR A 215 -3.90 21.86 -12.02
CA THR A 215 -3.59 22.03 -13.44
C THR A 215 -2.10 22.32 -13.66
N ASP A 216 -1.51 23.17 -12.81
CA ASP A 216 -0.08 23.44 -12.80
C ASP A 216 0.74 22.19 -12.51
N LEU A 217 0.34 21.40 -11.49
CA LEU A 217 1.00 20.15 -11.16
C LEU A 217 0.96 19.15 -12.34
N LEU A 218 -0.20 18.96 -12.96
CA LEU A 218 -0.34 18.09 -14.13
C LEU A 218 0.53 18.57 -15.31
N THR A 219 0.61 19.88 -15.51
CA THR A 219 1.46 20.50 -16.55
C THR A 219 2.94 20.24 -16.26
N LEU A 220 3.37 20.30 -14.99
CA LEU A 220 4.74 19.98 -14.60
C LEU A 220 5.08 18.49 -14.74
N ILE A 221 4.12 17.60 -14.49
CA ILE A 221 4.28 16.15 -14.72
C ILE A 221 4.47 15.91 -16.23
N GLY A 222 3.60 16.47 -17.08
CA GLY A 222 3.69 16.31 -18.54
C GLY A 222 4.96 16.90 -19.17
N LYS A 223 5.65 17.81 -18.47
CA LYS A 223 6.99 18.29 -18.87
C LYS A 223 8.11 17.30 -18.55
N SER A 224 7.88 16.38 -17.61
CA SER A 224 8.88 15.43 -17.10
C SER A 224 8.71 14.02 -17.69
N THR A 225 7.56 13.71 -18.28
CA THR A 225 7.26 12.40 -18.89
C THR A 225 6.20 12.52 -19.98
N THR A 226 6.26 11.64 -20.98
CA THR A 226 5.26 11.52 -22.04
C THR A 226 4.13 10.54 -21.70
N ARG A 227 4.29 9.75 -20.64
CA ARG A 227 3.28 8.78 -20.20
C ARG A 227 2.16 9.45 -19.41
N ASN A 228 0.95 8.90 -19.49
CA ASN A 228 -0.18 9.42 -18.75
C ASN A 228 -0.12 8.95 -17.30
N ILE A 229 -0.01 9.87 -16.34
CA ILE A 229 0.02 9.53 -14.90
C ILE A 229 -1.21 8.72 -14.44
N LEU A 230 -2.35 8.87 -15.11
CA LEU A 230 -3.57 8.11 -14.82
C LEU A 230 -3.45 6.61 -15.17
N GLU A 231 -2.36 6.19 -15.81
CA GLU A 231 -1.97 4.78 -15.95
C GLU A 231 -1.54 4.16 -14.61
N HIS A 232 -1.11 4.95 -13.63
CA HIS A 232 -0.64 4.44 -12.34
C HIS A 232 -1.52 4.87 -11.16
N ILE A 233 -2.34 5.90 -11.34
CA ILE A 233 -3.22 6.45 -10.28
C ILE A 233 -4.65 6.58 -10.78
N SER A 234 -5.63 6.45 -9.89
CA SER A 234 -7.05 6.62 -10.23
C SER A 234 -7.48 8.09 -10.25
N SER A 235 -6.83 8.94 -9.45
CA SER A 235 -7.09 10.38 -9.43
C SER A 235 -5.95 11.14 -8.76
N ILE A 236 -5.88 12.44 -9.03
CA ILE A 236 -4.99 13.38 -8.35
C ILE A 236 -5.78 14.61 -7.90
N GLU A 237 -5.63 15.00 -6.64
CA GLU A 237 -6.20 16.22 -6.08
C GLU A 237 -5.10 17.05 -5.38
N VAL A 238 -5.28 18.37 -5.39
CA VAL A 238 -4.45 19.30 -4.62
C VAL A 238 -5.30 19.90 -3.52
N ILE A 239 -4.74 19.98 -2.31
CA ILE A 239 -5.40 20.57 -1.13
C ILE A 239 -4.52 21.70 -0.59
N ALA A 240 -5.09 22.89 -0.48
CA ALA A 240 -4.42 24.03 0.11
C ALA A 240 -4.69 24.08 1.63
N LEU A 241 -3.64 24.07 2.43
CA LEU A 241 -3.75 24.34 3.86
C LEU A 241 -3.81 25.83 4.11
N PHE A 242 -4.56 26.21 5.14
CA PHE A 242 -4.52 27.58 5.64
C PHE A 242 -3.08 27.98 6.04
N PRO A 243 -2.70 29.26 5.90
CA PRO A 243 -1.39 29.74 6.30
C PRO A 243 -1.10 29.46 7.77
N ASP A 244 0.18 29.25 8.09
CA ASP A 244 0.56 29.01 9.48
C ASP A 244 0.21 30.20 10.39
N GLY A 245 -0.19 29.92 11.63
CA GLY A 245 -0.65 30.92 12.59
C GLY A 245 -2.05 31.49 12.37
N SER A 246 -2.74 31.17 11.26
CA SER A 246 -4.11 31.64 11.02
C SER A 246 -5.18 30.89 11.81
N LEU A 247 -4.93 29.62 12.14
CA LEU A 247 -5.82 28.70 12.84
C LEU A 247 -5.04 27.87 13.87
N SER A 248 -5.75 27.19 14.77
CA SER A 248 -5.12 26.11 15.55
C SER A 248 -4.62 25.01 14.62
N ILE A 249 -3.58 24.28 15.02
CA ILE A 249 -2.98 23.23 14.19
C ILE A 249 -4.04 22.17 13.83
N GLU A 250 -4.84 21.73 14.80
CA GLU A 250 -5.93 20.79 14.55
C GLU A 250 -6.94 21.33 13.51
N ALA A 251 -7.38 22.58 13.65
CA ALA A 251 -8.33 23.19 12.71
C ALA A 251 -7.73 23.38 11.31
N ARG A 252 -6.42 23.68 11.23
CA ARG A 252 -5.66 23.83 9.97
C ARG A 252 -5.63 22.52 9.18
N TYR A 253 -5.46 21.38 9.85
CA TYR A 253 -5.33 20.07 9.19
C TYR A 253 -6.67 19.32 9.06
N ARG A 254 -7.74 19.74 9.75
CA ARG A 254 -9.06 19.08 9.66
C ARG A 254 -9.56 18.86 8.22
N PRO A 255 -9.53 19.87 7.31
CA PRO A 255 -9.97 19.67 5.93
C PRO A 255 -9.16 18.59 5.20
N LEU A 256 -7.85 18.50 5.48
CA LEU A 256 -7.00 17.43 4.93
C LEU A 256 -7.47 16.06 5.42
N LYS A 257 -7.79 15.91 6.71
CA LYS A 257 -8.30 14.63 7.24
C LYS A 257 -9.57 14.21 6.54
N GLU A 258 -10.54 15.10 6.44
CA GLU A 258 -11.83 14.81 5.78
C GLU A 258 -11.64 14.36 4.33
N ARG A 259 -10.78 15.06 3.57
CA ARG A 259 -10.48 14.72 2.18
C ARG A 259 -9.71 13.40 2.05
N LEU A 260 -8.76 13.11 2.95
CA LEU A 260 -8.04 11.83 2.97
C LEU A 260 -8.98 10.66 3.25
N ILE A 261 -9.91 10.80 4.21
CA ILE A 261 -10.91 9.78 4.52
C ILE A 261 -11.86 9.58 3.33
N ASN A 262 -12.40 10.66 2.76
CA ASN A 262 -13.25 10.57 1.57
C ASN A 262 -12.53 9.90 0.38
N SER A 263 -11.26 10.26 0.14
CA SER A 263 -10.43 9.64 -0.88
C SER A 263 -10.16 8.15 -0.61
N SER A 264 -9.96 7.79 0.65
CA SER A 264 -9.83 6.40 1.09
C SER A 264 -11.11 5.61 0.81
N ASP A 265 -12.26 6.15 1.18
CA ASP A 265 -13.55 5.47 1.03
C ASP A 265 -13.88 5.21 -0.44
N LEU A 266 -13.61 6.20 -1.31
CA LEU A 266 -13.75 6.03 -2.76
C LEU A 266 -12.83 4.94 -3.32
N ALA A 267 -11.54 4.94 -2.94
CA ALA A 267 -10.60 3.92 -3.39
C ALA A 267 -10.97 2.52 -2.87
N ARG A 268 -11.47 2.45 -1.63
CA ARG A 268 -11.93 1.21 -1.01
C ARG A 268 -13.18 0.67 -1.70
N GLU A 269 -14.11 1.53 -2.09
CA GLU A 269 -15.30 1.13 -2.85
C GLU A 269 -14.93 0.51 -4.21
N GLN A 270 -13.99 1.12 -4.95
CA GLN A 270 -13.50 0.54 -6.21
C GLN A 270 -12.82 -0.82 -6.04
N ARG A 271 -12.04 -0.98 -4.96
CA ARG A 271 -11.47 -2.29 -4.58
C ARG A 271 -12.55 -3.30 -4.18
N ARG A 272 -13.66 -2.85 -3.57
CA ARG A 272 -14.80 -3.71 -3.23
C ARG A 272 -15.51 -4.22 -4.49
N GLU A 273 -15.76 -3.35 -5.45
CA GLU A 273 -16.38 -3.69 -6.74
C GLU A 273 -15.56 -4.74 -7.49
N THR A 274 -14.24 -4.69 -7.35
CA THR A 274 -13.31 -5.65 -7.97
C THR A 274 -12.97 -6.87 -7.10
N GLN A 275 -13.61 -7.04 -5.93
CA GLN A 275 -13.35 -8.13 -4.97
C GLN A 275 -11.89 -8.21 -4.48
N LEU A 276 -11.21 -7.07 -4.41
CA LEU A 276 -9.80 -6.94 -4.01
C LEU A 276 -9.64 -6.21 -2.66
N LEU A 277 -10.64 -6.35 -1.78
CA LEU A 277 -10.54 -5.95 -0.38
C LEU A 277 -9.99 -7.08 0.47
N PHE A 278 -8.68 -7.02 0.70
CA PHE A 278 -7.98 -7.97 1.56
C PHE A 278 -8.35 -7.76 3.03
N SER A 279 -8.44 -8.87 3.78
CA SER A 279 -8.46 -8.80 5.24
C SER A 279 -7.10 -8.32 5.77
N ALA A 280 -7.02 -7.95 7.05
CA ALA A 280 -5.74 -7.55 7.64
C ALA A 280 -4.69 -8.68 7.58
N THR A 281 -5.12 -9.93 7.75
CA THR A 281 -4.26 -11.12 7.60
C THR A 281 -3.70 -11.21 6.18
N HIS A 282 -4.56 -11.14 5.16
CA HIS A 282 -4.14 -11.23 3.76
C HIS A 282 -3.26 -10.04 3.34
N LEU A 283 -3.64 -8.82 3.73
CA LEU A 283 -2.87 -7.62 3.40
C LEU A 283 -1.45 -7.71 3.98
N THR A 284 -1.33 -8.17 5.23
CA THR A 284 -0.03 -8.31 5.91
C THR A 284 0.84 -9.36 5.21
N ALA A 285 0.29 -10.55 4.95
CA ALA A 285 1.02 -11.61 4.25
C ALA A 285 1.46 -11.20 2.83
N LEU A 286 0.60 -10.49 2.10
CA LEU A 286 0.93 -10.01 0.75
C LEU A 286 1.98 -8.89 0.78
N LEU A 287 1.95 -7.98 1.77
CA LEU A 287 2.99 -6.96 1.93
C LEU A 287 4.35 -7.56 2.26
N GLU A 288 4.39 -8.62 3.08
CA GLU A 288 5.62 -9.36 3.35
C GLU A 288 6.18 -10.02 2.09
N ARG A 289 5.33 -10.69 1.31
CA ARG A 289 5.69 -11.24 -0.02
C ARG A 289 6.15 -10.14 -0.98
N ALA A 290 5.53 -8.97 -0.96
CA ALA A 290 5.94 -7.83 -1.79
C ALA A 290 7.33 -7.30 -1.42
N CYS A 291 7.72 -7.35 -0.14
CA CYS A 291 9.08 -7.01 0.26
C CYS A 291 10.12 -7.99 -0.33
N GLU A 292 9.77 -9.27 -0.44
CA GLU A 292 10.61 -10.29 -1.07
C GLU A 292 10.72 -10.08 -2.58
N HIS A 293 9.57 -9.95 -3.24
CA HIS A 293 9.48 -9.66 -4.67
C HIS A 293 10.28 -8.41 -5.04
N PHE A 294 10.14 -7.32 -4.27
CA PHE A 294 10.87 -6.08 -4.50
C PHE A 294 12.39 -6.26 -4.46
N CYS A 295 12.89 -7.16 -3.62
CA CYS A 295 14.33 -7.44 -3.52
C CYS A 295 14.84 -8.36 -4.63
N ASP A 296 13.98 -9.26 -5.14
CA ASP A 296 14.37 -10.29 -6.09
C ASP A 296 14.20 -9.88 -7.56
N THR A 297 13.17 -9.11 -7.88
CA THR A 297 12.73 -8.78 -9.24
C THR A 297 12.32 -7.31 -9.30
N LEU A 298 13.29 -6.41 -9.14
CA LEU A 298 13.03 -4.97 -9.19
C LEU A 298 12.55 -4.57 -10.60
N GLY A 299 11.57 -3.68 -10.66
CA GLY A 299 10.95 -3.25 -11.93
C GLY A 299 9.88 -4.20 -12.49
N GLU A 300 9.75 -5.44 -12.00
CA GLU A 300 8.64 -6.32 -12.38
C GLU A 300 7.37 -6.05 -11.54
N PRO A 301 6.17 -6.08 -12.16
CA PRO A 301 4.91 -5.91 -11.43
C PRO A 301 4.74 -6.97 -10.34
N PHE A 302 4.25 -6.58 -9.17
CA PHE A 302 3.85 -7.54 -8.14
C PHE A 302 2.59 -8.31 -8.58
N ASP A 303 2.71 -9.64 -8.64
CA ASP A 303 1.60 -10.53 -9.01
C ASP A 303 0.95 -11.14 -7.77
N PHE A 304 -0.27 -10.67 -7.46
CA PHE A 304 -1.05 -11.12 -6.30
C PHE A 304 -1.49 -12.58 -6.41
N ILE A 305 -1.81 -13.05 -7.62
CA ILE A 305 -2.27 -14.43 -7.84
C ILE A 305 -1.10 -15.36 -7.66
N LYS A 306 0.03 -15.07 -8.33
CA LYS A 306 1.26 -15.86 -8.17
C LYS A 306 1.73 -15.88 -6.72
N SER A 307 1.69 -14.73 -6.03
CA SER A 307 2.14 -14.61 -4.64
C SER A 307 1.24 -15.38 -3.66
N SER A 308 -0.09 -15.30 -3.83
CA SER A 308 -1.04 -16.04 -2.98
C SER A 308 -0.95 -17.56 -3.19
N ARG A 309 -0.57 -18.00 -4.39
CA ARG A 309 -0.39 -19.41 -4.74
C ARG A 309 1.02 -19.96 -4.51
N ALA A 310 1.92 -19.21 -3.88
CA ALA A 310 3.30 -19.64 -3.68
C ALA A 310 3.45 -21.00 -2.96
N HIS A 311 2.51 -21.34 -2.07
CA HIS A 311 2.48 -22.61 -1.32
C HIS A 311 1.46 -23.63 -1.87
N ASN A 312 0.65 -23.24 -2.86
CA ASN A 312 -0.28 -24.11 -3.57
C ASN A 312 -0.28 -23.76 -5.08
N PRO A 313 0.83 -24.03 -5.79
CA PRO A 313 0.96 -23.66 -7.20
C PRO A 313 -0.07 -24.41 -8.05
N VAL A 314 -0.47 -23.83 -9.19
CA VAL A 314 -1.28 -24.55 -10.17
C VAL A 314 -0.47 -25.74 -10.69
N ALA A 315 -1.10 -26.92 -10.74
CA ALA A 315 -0.46 -28.12 -11.27
C ALA A 315 -0.02 -27.91 -12.72
N ILE A 316 1.23 -28.24 -13.03
CA ILE A 316 1.85 -27.98 -14.34
C ILE A 316 1.14 -28.76 -15.46
N ASP A 317 0.59 -29.92 -15.12
CA ASP A 317 -0.12 -30.86 -16.00
C ASP A 317 -1.65 -30.68 -15.94
N LEU A 318 -2.15 -29.59 -15.35
CA LEU A 318 -3.59 -29.35 -15.22
C LEU A 318 -4.30 -29.38 -16.58
N GLU A 319 -3.71 -28.77 -17.61
CA GLU A 319 -4.27 -28.75 -18.97
C GLU A 319 -4.40 -30.17 -19.55
N ASP A 320 -3.37 -31.01 -19.37
CA ASP A 320 -3.37 -32.39 -19.86
C ASP A 320 -4.42 -33.24 -19.15
N HIS A 321 -4.51 -33.12 -17.82
CA HIS A 321 -5.51 -33.84 -17.02
C HIS A 321 -6.93 -33.41 -17.36
N LEU A 322 -7.16 -32.10 -17.54
CA LEU A 322 -8.48 -31.57 -17.89
C LEU A 322 -8.89 -32.00 -19.30
N SER A 323 -7.95 -31.96 -20.25
CA SER A 323 -8.17 -32.42 -21.62
C SER A 323 -8.48 -33.91 -21.66
N SER A 324 -7.71 -34.73 -20.93
CA SER A 324 -7.95 -36.16 -20.79
C SER A 324 -9.32 -36.46 -20.17
N PHE A 325 -9.69 -35.76 -19.09
CA PHE A 325 -11.00 -35.90 -18.46
C PHE A 325 -12.14 -35.56 -19.43
N LEU A 326 -12.06 -34.41 -20.11
CA LEU A 326 -13.08 -33.95 -21.05
C LEU A 326 -13.20 -34.86 -22.28
N ALA A 327 -12.11 -35.51 -22.72
CA ALA A 327 -12.14 -36.46 -23.83
C ALA A 327 -13.01 -37.71 -23.57
N HIS A 328 -13.32 -38.01 -22.31
CA HIS A 328 -14.20 -39.13 -21.94
C HIS A 328 -15.69 -38.77 -21.96
N ILE A 329 -16.04 -37.49 -22.11
CA ILE A 329 -17.41 -36.99 -22.12
C ILE A 329 -18.00 -37.15 -23.52
N LYS A 330 -19.07 -37.94 -23.65
CA LYS A 330 -19.60 -38.35 -24.97
C LYS A 330 -20.92 -37.68 -25.33
N SER A 331 -21.55 -36.97 -24.39
CA SER A 331 -22.82 -36.30 -24.64
C SER A 331 -22.90 -34.89 -24.01
N PRO A 332 -23.70 -33.97 -24.59
CA PRO A 332 -23.96 -32.66 -24.01
C PRO A 332 -24.58 -32.73 -22.59
N THR A 333 -25.36 -33.78 -22.31
CA THR A 333 -25.95 -34.00 -20.99
C THR A 333 -24.89 -34.33 -19.96
N GLU A 334 -23.94 -35.22 -20.27
CA GLU A 334 -22.81 -35.53 -19.37
C GLU A 334 -21.92 -34.31 -19.12
N LEU A 335 -21.69 -33.49 -20.15
CA LEU A 335 -20.92 -32.25 -20.01
C LEU A 335 -21.56 -31.29 -18.99
N THR A 336 -22.88 -31.08 -19.09
CA THR A 336 -23.59 -30.08 -18.28
C THR A 336 -23.98 -30.58 -16.89
N THR A 337 -24.27 -31.88 -16.73
CA THR A 337 -24.74 -32.45 -15.45
C THR A 337 -23.65 -33.09 -14.61
N PHE A 338 -22.47 -33.39 -15.19
CA PHE A 338 -21.37 -34.05 -14.49
C PHE A 338 -20.05 -33.31 -14.65
N ALA A 339 -19.53 -33.20 -15.88
CA ALA A 339 -18.17 -32.73 -16.09
C ALA A 339 -17.97 -31.28 -15.67
N ALA A 340 -18.84 -30.36 -16.11
CA ALA A 340 -18.75 -28.95 -15.75
C ALA A 340 -18.93 -28.71 -14.24
N PRO A 341 -19.95 -29.29 -13.56
CA PRO A 341 -20.08 -29.22 -12.10
C PRO A 341 -18.84 -29.70 -11.32
N ILE A 342 -18.28 -30.86 -11.70
CA ILE A 342 -17.11 -31.44 -11.02
C ILE A 342 -15.87 -30.59 -11.23
N THR A 343 -15.60 -30.16 -12.46
CA THR A 343 -14.48 -29.27 -12.77
C THR A 343 -14.61 -27.95 -12.02
N ALA A 344 -15.80 -27.34 -12.04
CA ALA A 344 -16.05 -26.09 -11.33
C ALA A 344 -15.83 -26.26 -9.82
N SER A 345 -16.42 -27.29 -9.21
CA SER A 345 -16.26 -27.59 -7.77
C SER A 345 -14.79 -27.80 -7.39
N SER A 346 -14.04 -28.55 -8.21
CA SER A 346 -12.62 -28.80 -7.99
C SER A 346 -11.80 -27.50 -8.04
N PHE A 347 -12.08 -26.62 -9.01
CA PHE A 347 -11.44 -25.31 -9.07
C PHE A 347 -11.85 -24.40 -7.92
N PHE A 348 -13.10 -24.43 -7.49
CA PHE A 348 -13.52 -23.66 -6.32
C PHE A 348 -12.77 -24.09 -5.06
N LEU A 349 -12.65 -25.40 -4.80
CA LEU A 349 -11.93 -25.92 -3.63
C LEU A 349 -10.42 -25.63 -3.68
N ASP A 350 -9.81 -25.70 -4.86
CA ASP A 350 -8.38 -25.39 -5.01
C ASP A 350 -8.07 -23.90 -4.85
N ASN A 351 -8.93 -23.01 -5.39
CA ASN A 351 -8.72 -21.56 -5.31
C ASN A 351 -9.17 -20.96 -3.97
N TYR A 352 -10.12 -21.60 -3.29
CA TYR A 352 -10.65 -21.16 -2.00
C TYR A 352 -10.59 -22.30 -0.98
N PRO A 353 -9.39 -22.66 -0.51
CA PRO A 353 -9.24 -23.74 0.45
C PRO A 353 -10.04 -23.43 1.72
N PRO A 354 -10.55 -24.45 2.44
CA PRO A 354 -11.25 -24.25 3.71
C PRO A 354 -10.49 -23.29 4.62
N ASP A 355 -11.23 -22.43 5.30
CA ASP A 355 -10.72 -21.39 6.20
C ASP A 355 -9.96 -20.22 5.54
N SER A 356 -9.78 -20.20 4.21
CA SER A 356 -9.15 -19.05 3.51
C SER A 356 -10.03 -17.80 3.48
N HIS A 357 -11.35 -17.94 3.49
CA HIS A 357 -12.28 -16.81 3.45
C HIS A 357 -13.54 -17.07 4.29
N CYS A 358 -13.66 -16.45 5.46
CA CYS A 358 -14.81 -16.63 6.35
C CYS A 358 -16.13 -16.02 5.82
N LYS A 359 -16.07 -15.16 4.78
CA LYS A 359 -17.23 -14.52 4.14
C LYS A 359 -17.63 -15.16 2.79
N PHE A 360 -17.10 -16.33 2.45
CA PHE A 360 -17.74 -17.11 1.39
C PHE A 360 -19.00 -17.73 1.97
N ALA A 361 -20.16 -17.15 1.65
CA ALA A 361 -21.41 -17.88 1.73
C ALA A 361 -21.35 -18.99 0.66
N SER A 362 -20.66 -20.07 1.01
CA SER A 362 -20.57 -21.32 0.26
C SER A 362 -21.92 -22.04 0.20
N TYR A 363 -22.87 -21.66 1.06
CA TYR A 363 -24.17 -22.30 1.22
C TYR A 363 -25.05 -22.40 -0.05
N PRO A 364 -25.04 -21.47 -1.02
CA PRO A 364 -25.75 -21.66 -2.29
C PRO A 364 -24.94 -22.45 -3.34
N LEU A 365 -23.61 -22.50 -3.23
CA LEU A 365 -22.71 -23.07 -4.25
C LEU A 365 -22.45 -24.58 -4.06
N PHE A 366 -22.50 -25.08 -2.82
CA PHE A 366 -22.33 -26.51 -2.53
C PHE A 366 -23.65 -27.28 -2.40
N ASN A 367 -24.80 -26.61 -2.59
CA ASN A 367 -26.09 -27.29 -2.70
C ASN A 367 -26.29 -27.80 -4.14
N PHE A 368 -25.52 -28.81 -4.52
CA PHE A 368 -26.01 -29.78 -5.51
C PHE A 368 -27.09 -30.60 -4.80
N ASN A 369 -28.33 -30.12 -4.85
CA ASN A 369 -29.48 -30.97 -4.47
C ASN A 369 -29.41 -32.22 -5.35
N LEU A 370 -29.13 -33.35 -4.71
CA LEU A 370 -29.31 -34.71 -5.23
C LEU A 370 -30.77 -34.93 -5.65
#